data_AF-F6IN81-F1
#
_entry.id   AF-F6IN81-F1
#
_cell.length_a   1.000
_cell.length_b   1.000
_cell.length_c   1.000
_cell.angle_alpha   90.00
_cell.angle_beta   90.00
_cell.angle_gamma   90.00
#
_symmetry.space_group_name_H-M   'P 1'
#
loop_
_entity.id
_entity.type
_entity.pdbx_description
1 polymer ?
#
loop_
_entity_poly.entity_id
_entity_poly.type
_entity_poly.pdbx_seq_one_letter_code
_entity_poly.pdbx_strand_id
1 'polypeptide(L)'
;MNIPWDQPATLIDLDGKTPVIGTILECVMHFSLFKPFAKEQARILLTRPVFRTGQKTRTWVLNPDEIELLVQRMTDEKGTGQ
;
A
#
# COMPACT_ATOMS: atom_id res chain seq x y z
N MET A 1 8.22 -4.08 6.71
CA MET A 1 8.41 -3.72 5.28
C MET A 1 8.97 -2.29 5.23
N ASN A 2 10.11 -2.05 4.59
CA ASN A 2 10.77 -0.73 4.60
C ASN A 2 10.60 -0.01 3.25
N ILE A 3 9.41 0.53 3.02
CA ILE A 3 9.08 1.33 1.83
C ILE A 3 9.01 2.81 2.24
N PRO A 4 9.70 3.73 1.55
CA PRO A 4 9.59 5.17 1.80
C PRO A 4 8.17 5.69 1.55
N TRP A 5 7.66 6.54 2.45
CA TRP A 5 6.31 7.09 2.35
C TRP A 5 6.10 8.01 1.15
N ASP A 6 7.16 8.70 0.72
CA ASP A 6 7.21 9.64 -0.39
C ASP A 6 7.42 8.98 -1.76
N GLN A 7 7.64 7.66 -1.80
CA GLN A 7 7.80 6.95 -3.06
C GLN A 7 6.53 7.07 -3.92
N PRO A 8 6.63 7.40 -5.22
CA PRO A 8 5.48 7.40 -6.11
C PRO A 8 4.89 5.99 -6.28
N ALA A 9 3.57 5.90 -6.27
CA ALA A 9 2.81 4.65 -6.38
C ALA A 9 1.40 4.90 -6.93
N THR A 10 0.72 3.80 -7.28
CA THR A 10 -0.65 3.83 -7.76
C THR A 10 -1.48 2.77 -7.04
N LEU A 11 -2.53 3.19 -6.34
CA LEU A 11 -3.56 2.27 -5.83
C LEU A 11 -4.54 1.94 -6.95
N ILE A 12 -4.66 0.66 -7.26
CA ILE A 12 -5.60 0.13 -8.24
C ILE A 12 -6.63 -0.74 -7.53
N ASP A 13 -7.86 -0.76 -8.03
CA ASP A 13 -8.94 -1.63 -7.60
C ASP A 13 -9.34 -2.53 -8.78
N LEU A 14 -9.48 -3.83 -8.54
CA LEU A 14 -9.77 -4.80 -9.61
C LEU A 14 -11.23 -4.75 -10.09
N ASP A 15 -12.11 -4.01 -9.40
CA ASP A 15 -13.51 -3.75 -9.75
C ASP A 15 -13.66 -2.66 -10.85
N GLY A 16 -12.55 -2.12 -11.36
CA GLY A 16 -12.56 -1.12 -12.45
C GLY A 16 -12.78 0.32 -12.02
N LYS A 17 -12.59 0.66 -10.73
CA LYS A 17 -12.64 2.05 -10.26
C LYS A 17 -11.42 2.84 -10.72
N THR A 18 -11.57 4.17 -10.80
CA THR A 18 -10.46 5.08 -11.13
C THR A 18 -9.31 4.88 -10.13
N PRO A 19 -8.08 4.65 -10.60
CA PRO A 19 -6.94 4.45 -9.72
C PRO A 19 -6.54 5.75 -9.02
N VAL A 20 -5.97 5.63 -7.83
CA VAL A 20 -5.34 6.76 -7.13
C VAL A 20 -3.86 6.76 -7.46
N ILE A 21 -3.37 7.82 -8.10
CA ILE A 21 -1.96 8.00 -8.46
C ILE A 21 -1.38 9.06 -7.51
N GLY A 22 -0.33 8.71 -6.77
CA GLY A 22 0.26 9.59 -5.75
C GLY A 22 1.49 8.98 -5.09
N THR A 23 1.63 9.17 -3.79
CA THR A 23 2.68 8.58 -2.94
C THR A 23 2.20 7.32 -2.22
N ILE A 24 3.12 6.54 -1.64
CA ILE A 24 2.77 5.38 -0.81
C ILE A 24 1.88 5.79 0.36
N LEU A 25 2.19 6.91 1.02
CA LEU A 25 1.38 7.41 2.12
C LEU A 25 -0.06 7.69 1.68
N GLU A 26 -0.25 8.40 0.57
CA GLU A 26 -1.58 8.68 0.01
C GLU A 26 -2.32 7.38 -0.35
N CYS A 27 -1.67 6.47 -1.06
CA CYS A 27 -2.28 5.19 -1.43
C CYS A 27 -2.72 4.39 -0.20
N VAL A 28 -1.90 4.34 0.86
CA VAL A 28 -2.21 3.64 2.11
C VAL A 28 -3.34 4.33 2.88
N MET A 29 -3.36 5.66 2.93
CA MET A 29 -4.47 6.43 3.52
C MET A 29 -5.77 6.14 2.79
N HIS A 30 -5.78 6.17 1.45
CA HIS A 30 -6.98 5.85 0.66
C HIS A 30 -7.45 4.40 0.89
N PHE A 31 -6.53 3.43 0.89
CA PHE A 31 -6.84 2.04 1.18
C PHE A 31 -7.44 1.84 2.58
N SER A 32 -6.97 2.58 3.59
CA SER A 32 -7.49 2.47 4.97
C SER A 32 -8.98 2.80 5.09
N LEU A 33 -9.51 3.62 4.17
CA LEU A 33 -10.91 4.04 4.12
C LEU A 33 -11.81 3.03 3.37
N PHE A 34 -11.24 2.03 2.70
CA PHE A 34 -12.01 1.06 1.95
C PHE A 34 -12.78 0.10 2.86
N LYS A 35 -13.97 -0.30 2.40
CA LYS A 35 -14.71 -1.43 2.99
C LYS A 35 -13.95 -2.75 2.76
N PRO A 36 -14.14 -3.78 3.60
CA PRO A 36 -13.40 -5.06 3.49
C PRO A 36 -13.38 -5.66 2.08
N PHE A 37 -14.55 -5.72 1.42
CA PHE A 37 -14.65 -6.23 0.05
C PHE A 37 -13.81 -5.43 -0.97
N ALA A 38 -13.72 -4.11 -0.83
CA ALA A 38 -12.89 -3.28 -1.71
C ALA A 38 -11.40 -3.42 -1.38
N LYS A 39 -11.05 -3.66 -0.11
CA LYS A 39 -9.66 -3.94 0.29
C LYS A 39 -9.13 -5.22 -0.35
N GLU A 40 -9.93 -6.29 -0.40
CA GLU A 40 -9.55 -7.56 -1.03
C GLU A 40 -9.20 -7.41 -2.52
N GLN A 41 -9.84 -6.45 -3.20
CA GLN A 41 -9.64 -6.15 -4.61
C GLN A 41 -8.57 -5.07 -4.86
N ALA A 42 -8.09 -4.39 -3.83
CA ALA A 42 -7.14 -3.31 -3.99
C ALA A 42 -5.69 -3.81 -4.06
N ARG A 43 -4.86 -3.19 -4.91
CA ARG A 43 -3.42 -3.43 -5.03
C ARG A 43 -2.70 -2.10 -5.12
N ILE A 44 -1.45 -2.03 -4.64
CA ILE A 44 -0.60 -0.86 -4.89
C ILE A 44 0.49 -1.26 -5.88
N LEU A 45 0.50 -0.62 -7.04
CA LEU A 45 1.59 -0.66 -8.00
C LEU A 45 2.68 0.33 -7.58
N LEU A 46 3.89 -0.17 -7.45
CA LEU A 46 5.08 0.58 -7.07
C LEU A 46 5.83 1.06 -8.31
N THR A 47 6.44 2.24 -8.23
CA THR A 47 7.39 2.72 -9.27
C THR A 47 8.81 2.20 -9.08
N ARG A 48 9.12 1.64 -7.92
CA ARG A 48 10.40 0.99 -7.61
C ARG A 48 10.14 -0.34 -6.92
N PRO A 49 10.82 -1.42 -7.31
CA PRO A 49 10.52 -2.73 -6.79
C PRO A 49 11.14 -2.93 -5.40
N VAL A 50 10.43 -3.66 -4.55
CA VAL A 50 10.80 -3.86 -3.14
C VAL A 50 11.09 -5.33 -2.87
N PHE A 51 11.95 -5.59 -1.88
CA PHE A 51 12.24 -6.94 -1.45
C PHE A 51 11.16 -7.43 -0.47
N ARG A 52 10.77 -8.69 -0.59
CA ARG A 52 9.88 -9.39 0.34
C ARG A 52 10.64 -10.51 1.03
N THR A 53 10.46 -10.62 2.34
CA THR A 53 10.94 -11.78 3.09
C THR A 53 10.37 -13.06 2.47
N GLY A 54 11.23 -13.99 2.08
CA GLY A 54 10.84 -15.28 1.49
C GLY A 54 10.69 -15.30 -0.03
N GLN A 55 10.82 -14.16 -0.74
CA GLN A 55 10.84 -14.15 -2.21
C GLN A 55 12.26 -13.91 -2.76
N LYS A 56 12.61 -14.64 -3.83
CA LYS A 56 13.91 -14.51 -4.50
C LYS A 56 13.99 -13.24 -5.37
N THR A 57 12.86 -12.79 -5.91
CA THR A 57 12.77 -11.63 -6.81
C THR A 57 12.11 -10.46 -6.11
N ARG A 58 12.44 -9.24 -6.55
CA ARG A 58 11.77 -8.02 -6.07
C ARG A 58 10.37 -7.94 -6.67
N THR A 59 9.41 -7.42 -5.92
CA THR A 59 8.03 -7.22 -6.36
C THR A 59 7.76 -5.77 -6.75
N TRP A 60 6.81 -5.58 -7.66
CA TRP A 60 6.30 -4.26 -8.06
C TRP A 60 4.89 -4.00 -7.55
N VAL A 61 4.19 -5.00 -7.04
CA VAL A 61 2.78 -4.89 -6.64
C VAL A 61 2.66 -5.33 -5.19
N LEU A 62 1.97 -4.57 -4.35
CA LEU A 62 1.58 -4.96 -3.00
C LEU A 62 0.16 -5.53 -2.98
N ASN A 63 -0.01 -6.63 -2.26
CA ASN A 63 -1.30 -7.27 -2.01
C ASN A 63 -2.01 -6.67 -0.77
N PRO A 64 -3.32 -6.91 -0.57
CA PRO A 64 -4.09 -6.30 0.50
C PRO A 64 -3.48 -6.53 1.89
N ASP A 65 -3.02 -7.74 2.16
CA ASP A 65 -2.37 -8.12 3.41
C ASP A 65 -1.09 -7.31 3.68
N GLU A 66 -0.31 -7.04 2.64
CA GLU A 66 0.90 -6.22 2.75
C GLU A 66 0.58 -4.73 2.91
N ILE A 67 -0.50 -4.26 2.26
CA ILE A 67 -0.96 -2.88 2.42
C ILE A 67 -1.48 -2.68 3.86
N GLU A 68 -2.16 -3.66 4.46
CA GLU A 68 -2.58 -3.61 5.87
C GLU A 68 -1.39 -3.50 6.82
N LEU A 69 -0.26 -4.17 6.55
CA LEU A 69 0.97 -3.98 7.32
C LEU A 69 1.48 -2.53 7.24
N LEU A 70 1.30 -1.86 6.11
CA LEU A 70 1.63 -0.44 5.97
C LEU A 70 0.62 0.46 6.69
N VAL A 71 -0.68 0.12 6.68
CA VAL A 71 -1.69 0.83 7.48
C VAL A 71 -1.35 0.77 8.97
N GLN A 72 -0.95 -0.42 9.46
CA GLN A 72 -0.50 -0.59 10.84
C GLN A 72 0.72 0.30 11.12
N ARG A 73 1.77 0.21 10.30
CA ARG A 73 2.98 1.05 10.44
C ARG A 73 2.64 2.54 10.47
N MET A 74 1.79 3.01 9.56
CA MET A 74 1.34 4.41 9.51
C MET A 74 0.63 4.83 10.80
N THR A 75 -0.22 3.96 11.33
CA THR A 75 -0.99 4.21 12.56
C THR A 75 -0.07 4.27 13.78
N ASP A 76 0.88 3.34 13.87
CA ASP A 76 1.88 3.30 14.94
C ASP A 76 2.74 4.58 14.93
N GLU A 77 3.26 4.97 13.76
CA GLU A 77 4.08 6.18 13.61
C GLU A 77 3.30 7.46 13.97
N LYS A 78 1.99 7.53 13.67
CA LYS A 78 1.13 8.67 14.07
C LYS A 78 0.80 8.66 15.56
N GLY A 79 0.59 7.48 16.16
CA GLY A 79 0.29 7.33 17.58
C GLY A 79 1.48 7.57 18.51
N THR A 80 2.70 7.39 18.02
CA THR A 80 3.95 7.63 18.79
C THR A 80 4.40 9.10 18.77
N GLY A 81 3.70 9.95 18.01
CA GLY A 81 3.95 11.40 17.95
C GLY A 81 3.06 12.23 18.86
N GLN A 82 2.45 11.63 19.89
CA GLN A 82 1.50 12.26 20.81
C GLN A 82 1.99 12.16 22.26
#